data_AF-E4S5S1-F1
#
_entry.id   AF-E4S5S1-F1
#
_cell.length_a   1.000
_cell.length_b   1.000
_cell.length_c   1.000
_cell.angle_alpha   90.00
_cell.angle_beta   90.00
_cell.angle_gamma   90.00
#
_symmetry.space_group_name_H-M   'P 1'
#
loop_
_entity.id
_entity.type
_entity.pdbx_description
1 polymer ?
#
loop_
_entity_poly.entity_id
_entity_poly.type
_entity_poly.pdbx_seq_one_letter_code
_entity_poly.pdbx_strand_id
1 'polypeptide(L)'
;MRNTFKKIAVLLFASALIFLTACGNSPAKKTSQPETKTQTKTAVAAQQTQVKPSAPYITTAKGFTEALLSRARVNPATFDAAQNLKLIPPEVKPDSVLTRAQAAYIIWNTINKVDWLKAENVPVSRAVYDLWDSYLSGKDVIIRPSIFQRTLTALMYLDYFRYEVTYASGRTDVKYFYNPVILNGKDMLDSYENAKELIRIFKKKYPDKLKVAIIERPNIKVVRNVERVKYDVVFDSKTKTSKLIPKQKIKVDEYVILFERNKLPYTLIYNGVQMQYQPVVLYSTDADPLISYPPAASALCLTVPMGLKQEVEINTERVKPPKDWSDTNEKYITATTMYKIDPRYNKYLYQWIKSLPRKYKYHDFRRFEERGYIEDIKQIPNLYKEPVLQLLDLGIYIYDSSPFYLQKVRTKPGKTLTEQEANELLERVFNRSKRKVVDEIQMEAGFYMTPDGTLYYGINNMGKVDRANLTEYDGAVFDSQYIVLRTNPAMIPLIQYKIKHNAEYNTSSHLTFWARYSIWGGYTGVCFGIGGQGVDFAGERVYALRGPTEVETPAAYIKQSKAYDAYYLNDKKPPIKPGAPGVVVQYGDVYVYYFTGLDEKNKPDARCFLFFEKPVIKGAKYIVAKPDPSYK
;
A
#
# COMPACT_ATOMS: atom_id res chain seq x y z
N MET A 1 -4.19 -56.14 0.14
CA MET A 1 -3.47 -54.96 -0.40
C MET A 1 -2.84 -55.19 -1.79
N ARG A 2 -2.15 -56.31 -2.08
CA ARG A 2 -1.55 -56.55 -3.42
C ARG A 2 -2.56 -56.60 -4.59
N ASN A 3 -3.76 -57.15 -4.38
CA ASN A 3 -4.80 -57.21 -5.43
C ASN A 3 -5.52 -55.89 -5.67
N THR A 4 -5.58 -55.01 -4.66
CA THR A 4 -6.17 -53.66 -4.80
C THR A 4 -5.25 -52.75 -5.61
N PHE A 5 -3.92 -52.88 -5.41
CA PHE A 5 -2.93 -52.11 -6.15
C PHE A 5 -2.88 -52.47 -7.65
N LYS A 6 -3.02 -53.75 -8.00
CA LYS A 6 -3.10 -54.18 -9.41
C LYS A 6 -4.36 -53.65 -10.12
N LYS A 7 -5.50 -53.62 -9.44
CA LYS A 7 -6.76 -53.10 -10.02
C LYS A 7 -6.71 -51.59 -10.26
N ILE A 8 -6.10 -50.83 -9.34
CA ILE A 8 -5.92 -49.37 -9.50
C ILE A 8 -4.92 -49.04 -10.61
N ALA A 9 -3.82 -49.81 -10.72
CA ALA A 9 -2.84 -49.63 -11.79
C ALA A 9 -3.44 -49.90 -13.19
N VAL A 10 -4.27 -50.94 -13.33
CA VAL A 10 -4.96 -51.25 -14.60
C VAL A 10 -5.99 -50.17 -14.95
N LEU A 11 -6.71 -49.63 -13.96
CA LEU A 11 -7.68 -48.55 -14.19
C LEU A 11 -6.99 -47.24 -14.65
N LEU A 12 -5.84 -46.90 -14.05
CA LEU A 12 -5.04 -45.73 -14.44
C LEU A 12 -4.42 -45.89 -15.82
N PHE A 13 -3.98 -47.11 -16.19
CA PHE A 13 -3.42 -47.39 -17.51
C PHE A 13 -4.49 -47.36 -18.61
N ALA A 14 -5.70 -47.87 -18.33
CA ALA A 14 -6.84 -47.78 -19.25
C ALA A 14 -7.30 -46.32 -19.47
N SER A 15 -7.27 -45.50 -18.41
CA SER A 15 -7.62 -44.08 -18.49
C SER A 15 -6.64 -43.28 -19.35
N ALA A 16 -5.35 -43.61 -19.30
CA ALA A 16 -4.32 -42.97 -20.13
C ALA A 16 -4.42 -43.37 -21.61
N LEU A 17 -4.82 -44.61 -21.92
CA LEU A 17 -5.03 -45.05 -23.31
C LEU A 17 -6.23 -44.37 -23.98
N ILE A 18 -7.27 -44.04 -23.22
CA ILE A 18 -8.46 -43.34 -23.72
C ILE A 18 -8.13 -41.87 -24.03
N PHE A 19 -7.24 -41.24 -23.27
CA PHE A 19 -6.79 -39.87 -23.56
C PHE A 19 -5.87 -39.78 -24.79
N LEU A 20 -5.08 -40.82 -25.07
CA LEU A 20 -4.20 -40.86 -26.25
C LEU A 20 -4.93 -41.18 -27.57
N THR A 21 -6.18 -41.64 -27.52
CA THR A 21 -6.99 -41.99 -28.70
C THR A 21 -8.03 -40.93 -29.08
N ALA A 22 -8.16 -39.84 -28.29
CA ALA A 22 -9.15 -38.77 -28.50
C ALA A 22 -8.61 -37.50 -29.21
N CYS A 23 -7.32 -37.43 -29.54
CA CYS A 23 -6.79 -36.37 -30.41
C CYS A 23 -6.51 -36.94 -31.81
N GLY A 24 -7.59 -37.10 -32.58
CA GLY A 24 -7.54 -37.56 -33.96
C GLY A 24 -6.94 -36.51 -34.90
N ASN A 25 -5.84 -36.87 -35.56
CA ASN A 25 -5.52 -36.37 -36.89
C ASN A 25 -6.12 -37.35 -37.91
N SER A 26 -6.97 -36.84 -38.81
CA SER A 26 -7.33 -37.55 -40.04
C SER A 26 -6.61 -36.94 -41.25
N PRO A 27 -6.32 -37.72 -42.30
CA PRO A 27 -5.27 -37.45 -43.28
C PRO A 27 -5.80 -36.94 -44.63
N ALA A 28 -4.97 -36.23 -45.39
CA ALA A 28 -5.20 -36.01 -46.83
C ALA A 28 -3.89 -36.06 -47.65
N LYS A 29 -3.85 -37.10 -48.50
CA LYS A 29 -3.25 -37.26 -49.85
C LYS A 29 -1.86 -36.67 -50.19
N LYS A 30 -0.97 -37.60 -50.57
CA LYS A 30 0.24 -37.42 -51.40
C LYS A 30 -0.09 -36.89 -52.80
N THR A 31 0.81 -36.07 -53.36
CA THR A 31 1.20 -36.14 -54.78
C THR A 31 2.65 -35.67 -54.94
N SER A 32 3.45 -36.57 -55.53
CA SER A 32 4.65 -36.38 -56.39
C SER A 32 5.81 -35.45 -56.01
N GLN A 33 6.98 -36.08 -55.81
CA GLN A 33 8.34 -35.56 -56.07
C GLN A 33 8.56 -35.24 -57.57
N PRO A 34 9.63 -34.50 -57.94
CA PRO A 34 10.96 -35.07 -58.26
C PRO A 34 12.11 -34.41 -57.44
N GLU A 35 13.10 -35.15 -56.91
CA GLU A 35 14.42 -35.50 -57.53
C GLU A 35 15.35 -34.27 -57.74
N THR A 36 16.66 -34.20 -57.43
CA THR A 36 17.71 -35.11 -56.92
C THR A 36 18.96 -34.26 -56.60
N LYS A 37 19.84 -34.79 -55.72
CA LYS A 37 21.32 -34.69 -55.68
C LYS A 37 21.92 -34.14 -54.38
N THR A 38 22.20 -35.08 -53.50
CA THR A 38 23.29 -35.03 -52.52
C THR A 38 24.64 -35.07 -53.24
N GLN A 39 25.59 -34.23 -52.84
CA GLN A 39 27.01 -34.57 -52.92
C GLN A 39 27.76 -34.05 -51.68
N THR A 40 28.34 -35.03 -51.00
CA THR A 40 29.22 -35.01 -49.84
C THR A 40 30.48 -34.18 -50.07
N LYS A 41 30.97 -33.45 -49.06
CA LYS A 41 32.41 -33.13 -48.92
C LYS A 41 32.82 -32.96 -47.46
N THR A 42 33.53 -33.98 -46.99
CA THR A 42 34.82 -33.93 -46.29
C THR A 42 34.94 -33.08 -45.02
N ALA A 43 35.02 -33.78 -43.89
CA ALA A 43 35.55 -33.28 -42.64
C ALA A 43 37.05 -32.96 -42.75
N VAL A 44 37.44 -31.76 -42.35
CA VAL A 44 38.80 -31.43 -41.94
C VAL A 44 38.70 -30.79 -40.56
N ALA A 45 39.28 -31.45 -39.58
CA ALA A 45 39.44 -30.96 -38.23
C ALA A 45 40.40 -29.76 -38.25
N ALA A 46 39.90 -28.58 -37.87
CA ALA A 46 40.72 -27.46 -37.46
C ALA A 46 40.44 -27.20 -35.98
N GLN A 47 41.47 -27.34 -35.16
CA GLN A 47 41.50 -26.92 -33.77
C GLN A 47 41.09 -25.44 -33.69
N GLN A 48 39.84 -25.18 -33.31
CA GLN A 48 39.44 -23.85 -32.87
C GLN A 48 39.97 -23.66 -31.45
N THR A 49 41.02 -22.85 -31.37
CA THR A 49 41.38 -22.10 -30.18
C THR A 49 40.11 -21.47 -29.63
N GLN A 50 39.74 -21.81 -28.38
CA GLN A 50 38.63 -21.19 -27.68
C GLN A 50 38.91 -19.68 -27.54
N VAL A 51 38.40 -18.90 -28.50
CA VAL A 51 38.24 -17.46 -28.34
C VAL A 51 37.15 -17.29 -27.29
N LYS A 52 37.54 -16.70 -26.16
CA LYS A 52 36.64 -16.16 -25.12
C LYS A 52 35.42 -15.53 -25.80
N PRO A 53 34.17 -15.89 -25.46
CA PRO A 53 33.01 -15.30 -26.12
C PRO A 53 33.08 -13.77 -25.97
N SER A 54 33.12 -13.06 -27.10
CA SER A 54 33.05 -11.60 -27.11
C SER A 54 31.74 -11.19 -26.45
N ALA A 55 31.81 -10.26 -25.49
CA ALA A 55 30.60 -9.77 -24.84
C ALA A 55 29.60 -9.23 -25.89
N PRO A 56 28.28 -9.40 -25.70
CA PRO A 56 27.29 -8.87 -26.62
C PRO A 56 27.48 -7.36 -26.82
N TYR A 57 27.37 -6.89 -28.07
CA TYR A 57 27.67 -5.49 -28.40
C TYR A 57 26.87 -4.50 -27.54
N ILE A 58 25.61 -4.80 -27.23
CA ILE A 58 24.72 -3.94 -26.43
C ILE A 58 25.17 -3.77 -24.97
N THR A 59 26.02 -4.66 -24.43
CA THR A 59 26.55 -4.53 -23.06
C THR A 59 27.83 -3.71 -22.99
N THR A 60 28.45 -3.40 -24.15
CA THR A 60 29.59 -2.48 -24.24
C THR A 60 29.13 -1.04 -24.07
N ALA A 61 30.04 -0.17 -23.62
CA ALA A 61 29.75 1.24 -23.43
C ALA A 61 29.30 1.92 -24.73
N LYS A 62 29.93 1.57 -25.86
CA LYS A 62 29.53 2.02 -27.20
C LYS A 62 28.13 1.56 -27.54
N GLY A 63 27.89 0.25 -27.60
CA GLY A 63 26.60 -0.28 -28.04
C GLY A 63 25.43 0.16 -27.15
N PHE A 64 25.62 0.17 -25.83
CA PHE A 64 24.59 0.64 -24.89
C PHE A 64 24.25 2.12 -25.09
N THR A 65 25.28 2.97 -25.19
CA THR A 65 25.10 4.43 -25.31
C THR A 65 24.47 4.80 -26.64
N GLU A 66 24.91 4.21 -27.74
CA GLU A 66 24.37 4.47 -29.08
C GLU A 66 22.90 4.01 -29.17
N ALA A 67 22.57 2.85 -28.59
CA ALA A 67 21.19 2.38 -28.49
C ALA A 67 20.31 3.32 -27.65
N LEU A 68 20.81 3.81 -26.52
CA LEU A 68 20.11 4.77 -25.67
C LEU A 68 19.85 6.09 -26.41
N LEU A 69 20.89 6.67 -27.03
CA LEU A 69 20.80 7.94 -27.76
C LEU A 69 19.88 7.86 -28.98
N SER A 70 19.96 6.74 -29.73
CA SER A 70 19.08 6.49 -30.87
C SER A 70 17.61 6.47 -30.44
N ARG A 71 17.27 5.73 -29.38
CA ARG A 71 15.91 5.72 -28.80
C ARG A 71 15.51 7.07 -28.20
N ALA A 72 16.48 7.82 -27.67
CA ALA A 72 16.28 9.18 -27.17
C ALA A 72 16.14 10.24 -28.28
N ARG A 73 16.29 9.84 -29.56
CA ARG A 73 16.23 10.70 -30.76
C ARG A 73 17.30 11.79 -30.76
N VAL A 74 18.48 11.49 -30.23
CA VAL A 74 19.65 12.37 -30.28
C VAL A 74 20.41 12.13 -31.59
N ASN A 75 20.77 13.21 -32.31
CA ASN A 75 21.52 13.12 -33.56
C ASN A 75 22.82 13.96 -33.46
N PRO A 76 24.01 13.38 -33.72
CA PRO A 76 24.26 11.97 -34.00
C PRO A 76 24.17 11.09 -32.75
N ALA A 77 23.61 9.88 -32.92
CA ALA A 77 23.52 8.86 -31.87
C ALA A 77 24.81 8.03 -31.78
N THR A 78 25.96 8.70 -31.58
CA THR A 78 27.29 8.06 -31.53
C THR A 78 27.90 8.15 -30.14
N PHE A 79 28.82 7.23 -29.84
CA PHE A 79 29.57 7.29 -28.58
C PHE A 79 30.39 8.57 -28.43
N ASP A 80 31.02 9.07 -29.50
CA ASP A 80 31.80 10.32 -29.47
C ASP A 80 30.92 11.53 -29.16
N ALA A 81 29.70 11.57 -29.71
CA ALA A 81 28.74 12.61 -29.38
C ALA A 81 28.32 12.55 -27.90
N ALA A 82 28.12 11.33 -27.37
CA ALA A 82 27.84 11.13 -25.95
C ALA A 82 28.99 11.59 -25.03
N GLN A 83 30.24 11.38 -25.45
CA GLN A 83 31.41 11.88 -24.71
C GLN A 83 31.45 13.41 -24.70
N ASN A 84 31.21 14.04 -25.85
CA ASN A 84 31.14 15.50 -25.96
C ASN A 84 30.03 16.11 -25.08
N LEU A 85 28.91 15.38 -24.94
CA LEU A 85 27.81 15.74 -24.04
C LEU A 85 28.06 15.39 -22.56
N LYS A 86 29.22 14.79 -22.25
CA LYS A 86 29.64 14.34 -20.92
C LYS A 86 28.67 13.33 -20.28
N LEU A 87 28.09 12.46 -21.11
CA LEU A 87 27.16 11.43 -20.66
C LEU A 87 27.88 10.20 -20.09
N ILE A 88 29.10 9.95 -20.56
CA ILE A 88 29.89 8.76 -20.24
C ILE A 88 30.86 9.09 -19.09
N PRO A 89 31.05 8.18 -18.10
CA PRO A 89 32.08 8.37 -17.07
C PRO A 89 33.49 8.44 -17.68
N PRO A 90 34.40 9.29 -17.18
CA PRO A 90 35.74 9.47 -17.76
C PRO A 90 36.57 8.19 -17.88
N GLU A 91 36.37 7.23 -16.98
CA GLU A 91 37.11 5.97 -16.93
C GLU A 91 36.61 4.91 -17.93
N VAL A 92 35.46 5.14 -18.58
CA VAL A 92 34.81 4.13 -19.43
C VAL A 92 35.26 4.28 -20.89
N LYS A 93 35.81 3.19 -21.45
CA LYS A 93 36.23 3.11 -22.86
C LYS A 93 35.11 2.51 -23.74
N PRO A 94 35.09 2.77 -25.06
CA PRO A 94 34.01 2.29 -25.96
C PRO A 94 33.72 0.79 -25.85
N ASP A 95 34.77 -0.04 -25.84
CA ASP A 95 34.64 -1.51 -25.83
C ASP A 95 34.52 -2.10 -24.41
N SER A 96 34.46 -1.25 -23.38
CA SER A 96 34.30 -1.72 -21.99
C SER A 96 32.89 -2.25 -21.78
N VAL A 97 32.79 -3.46 -21.23
CA VAL A 97 31.52 -3.98 -20.71
C VAL A 97 31.11 -3.14 -19.51
N LEU A 98 29.90 -2.57 -19.56
CA LEU A 98 29.41 -1.68 -18.51
C LEU A 98 29.06 -2.47 -17.25
N THR A 99 29.35 -1.87 -16.09
CA THR A 99 28.72 -2.26 -14.83
C THR A 99 27.32 -1.63 -14.70
N ARG A 100 26.48 -2.18 -13.82
CA ARG A 100 25.17 -1.58 -13.51
C ARG A 100 25.27 -0.12 -13.08
N ALA A 101 26.27 0.24 -12.27
CA ALA A 101 26.50 1.60 -11.82
C ALA A 101 26.91 2.55 -12.97
N GLN A 102 27.77 2.09 -13.88
CA GLN A 102 28.18 2.86 -15.06
C GLN A 102 27.00 3.07 -16.03
N ALA A 103 26.19 2.04 -16.28
CA ALA A 103 24.99 2.18 -17.09
C ALA A 103 23.99 3.14 -16.46
N ALA A 104 23.80 3.09 -15.14
CA ALA A 104 22.95 4.03 -14.42
C ALA A 104 23.40 5.48 -14.58
N TYR A 105 24.72 5.74 -14.51
CA TYR A 105 25.30 7.06 -14.77
C TYR A 105 24.98 7.56 -16.18
N ILE A 106 25.19 6.73 -17.20
CA ILE A 106 24.93 7.08 -18.61
C ILE A 106 23.44 7.40 -18.81
N ILE A 107 22.54 6.55 -18.28
CA ILE A 107 21.09 6.78 -18.36
C ILE A 107 20.70 8.08 -17.66
N TRP A 108 21.13 8.29 -16.41
CA TRP A 108 20.75 9.45 -15.63
C TRP A 108 21.22 10.76 -16.28
N ASN A 109 22.46 10.79 -16.78
CA ASN A 109 22.96 11.97 -17.49
C ASN A 109 22.22 12.20 -18.80
N THR A 110 21.87 11.15 -19.53
CA THR A 110 21.04 11.27 -20.75
C THR A 110 19.68 11.85 -20.43
N ILE A 111 19.01 11.36 -19.37
CA ILE A 111 17.73 11.91 -18.89
C ILE A 111 17.85 13.39 -18.57
N ASN A 112 18.95 13.83 -17.96
CA ASN A 112 19.13 15.24 -17.59
C ASN A 112 19.52 16.17 -18.74
N LYS A 113 20.04 15.62 -19.84
CA LYS A 113 20.55 16.38 -21.00
C LYS A 113 19.59 16.40 -22.19
N VAL A 114 18.69 15.42 -22.31
CA VAL A 114 17.70 15.36 -23.38
C VAL A 114 16.37 15.92 -22.86
N ASP A 115 15.93 17.05 -23.43
CA ASP A 115 14.83 17.85 -22.89
C ASP A 115 13.53 17.08 -22.66
N TRP A 116 13.09 16.28 -23.63
CA TRP A 116 11.84 15.53 -23.48
C TRP A 116 11.97 14.40 -22.44
N LEU A 117 13.15 13.75 -22.32
CA LEU A 117 13.40 12.77 -21.26
C LEU A 117 13.45 13.45 -19.89
N LYS A 118 14.07 14.63 -19.81
CA LYS A 118 14.08 15.44 -18.59
C LYS A 118 12.67 15.82 -18.18
N ALA A 119 11.87 16.29 -19.14
CA ALA A 119 10.50 16.72 -18.93
C ALA A 119 9.62 15.58 -18.41
N GLU A 120 9.85 14.35 -18.89
CA GLU A 120 9.09 13.16 -18.49
C GLU A 120 9.56 12.53 -17.16
N ASN A 121 10.84 12.68 -16.78
CA ASN A 121 11.44 11.87 -15.72
C ASN A 121 12.00 12.68 -14.54
N VAL A 122 12.27 13.96 -14.70
CA VAL A 122 12.80 14.81 -13.63
C VAL A 122 11.66 15.64 -13.05
N PRO A 123 11.32 15.45 -11.77
CA PRO A 123 10.27 16.23 -11.14
C PRO A 123 10.61 17.72 -11.10
N VAL A 124 9.66 18.57 -11.47
CA VAL A 124 9.77 20.04 -11.33
C VAL A 124 9.26 20.52 -9.98
N SER A 125 8.31 19.79 -9.38
CA SER A 125 7.83 20.07 -8.03
C SER A 125 7.40 18.79 -7.32
N ARG A 126 7.38 18.89 -5.99
CA ARG A 126 6.96 17.82 -5.10
C ARG A 126 6.10 18.43 -4.01
N ALA A 127 5.02 17.75 -3.66
CA ALA A 127 4.17 18.17 -2.56
C ALA A 127 3.80 16.97 -1.69
N VAL A 128 3.76 17.19 -0.37
CA VAL A 128 3.52 16.16 0.62
C VAL A 128 2.39 16.65 1.51
N TYR A 129 1.32 15.87 1.59
CA TYR A 129 0.13 16.17 2.38
C TYR A 129 -0.12 14.99 3.30
N ASP A 130 -0.35 15.20 4.59
CA ASP A 130 -1.05 14.17 5.36
C ASP A 130 -2.47 13.99 4.77
N LEU A 131 -3.07 12.81 4.93
CA LEU A 131 -4.37 12.53 4.31
C LEU A 131 -5.46 13.50 4.79
N TRP A 132 -5.35 14.03 6.02
CA TRP A 132 -6.25 15.09 6.47
C TRP A 132 -6.02 16.42 5.78
N ASP A 133 -4.77 16.84 5.59
CA ASP A 133 -4.46 18.03 4.82
C ASP A 133 -4.99 17.93 3.38
N SER A 134 -4.85 16.74 2.77
CA SER A 134 -5.40 16.45 1.45
C SER A 134 -6.92 16.64 1.43
N TYR A 135 -7.64 16.03 2.37
CA TYR A 135 -9.09 16.16 2.51
C TYR A 135 -9.51 17.61 2.74
N LEU A 136 -8.90 18.29 3.72
CA LEU A 136 -9.24 19.67 4.10
C LEU A 136 -8.92 20.69 2.99
N SER A 137 -7.93 20.39 2.13
CA SER A 137 -7.62 21.20 0.95
C SER A 137 -8.61 21.00 -0.20
N GLY A 138 -9.61 20.13 -0.05
CA GLY A 138 -10.56 19.83 -1.12
C GLY A 138 -9.96 18.94 -2.21
N LYS A 139 -8.82 18.29 -1.97
CA LYS A 139 -8.25 17.29 -2.89
C LYS A 139 -9.07 16.01 -2.79
N ASP A 140 -9.11 15.25 -3.88
CA ASP A 140 -10.00 14.10 -4.11
C ASP A 140 -9.64 12.82 -3.34
N VAL A 141 -9.19 12.97 -2.10
CA VAL A 141 -9.28 11.92 -1.08
C VAL A 141 -10.52 12.20 -0.28
N ILE A 142 -11.59 11.41 -0.48
CA ILE A 142 -12.74 11.48 0.44
C ILE A 142 -12.46 10.48 1.55
N ILE A 143 -12.13 10.96 2.74
CA ILE A 143 -12.22 10.09 3.90
C ILE A 143 -13.70 10.04 4.22
N ARG A 144 -14.39 9.00 3.75
CA ARG A 144 -15.80 8.83 4.00
C ARG A 144 -15.95 8.56 5.49
N PRO A 145 -16.45 9.54 6.22
CA PRO A 145 -16.27 9.48 7.63
C PRO A 145 -17.54 8.73 8.08
N SER A 146 -17.40 7.50 8.59
CA SER A 146 -18.57 6.69 8.96
C SER A 146 -19.32 7.25 10.18
N ILE A 147 -20.45 6.65 10.53
CA ILE A 147 -21.13 6.88 11.82
C ILE A 147 -20.22 6.55 13.02
N PHE A 148 -19.10 5.84 12.78
CA PHE A 148 -18.09 5.46 13.75
C PHE A 148 -16.79 6.27 13.59
N GLN A 149 -16.86 7.51 13.10
CA GLN A 149 -15.79 8.53 13.05
C GLN A 149 -15.18 8.87 14.42
N ARG A 150 -14.54 7.89 15.01
CA ARG A 150 -13.89 7.94 16.30
C ARG A 150 -12.67 8.82 16.17
N THR A 151 -12.41 9.61 17.20
CA THR A 151 -11.24 10.49 17.24
C THR A 151 -9.94 9.73 17.01
N LEU A 152 -9.86 8.47 17.43
CA LEU A 152 -8.70 7.63 17.15
C LEU A 152 -8.44 7.41 15.65
N THR A 153 -9.47 7.12 14.85
CA THR A 153 -9.33 6.93 13.40
C THR A 153 -8.81 8.21 12.74
N ALA A 154 -9.34 9.36 13.16
CA ALA A 154 -8.87 10.66 12.68
C ALA A 154 -7.40 10.91 13.05
N LEU A 155 -6.97 10.53 14.25
CA LEU A 155 -5.58 10.59 14.63
C LEU A 155 -4.73 9.69 13.73
N MET A 156 -5.10 8.42 13.55
CA MET A 156 -4.38 7.44 12.72
C MET A 156 -4.18 7.90 11.27
N TYR A 157 -5.15 8.59 10.66
CA TYR A 157 -4.99 9.11 9.29
C TYR A 157 -3.87 10.15 9.15
N LEU A 158 -3.41 10.76 10.24
CA LEU A 158 -2.27 11.70 10.23
C LEU A 158 -0.92 11.04 9.97
N ASP A 159 -0.83 9.71 10.04
CA ASP A 159 0.37 8.96 9.67
C ASP A 159 0.44 8.62 8.20
N TYR A 160 -0.65 8.83 7.46
CA TYR A 160 -0.72 8.52 6.04
C TYR A 160 -0.55 9.80 5.24
N PHE A 161 0.23 9.69 4.18
CA PHE A 161 0.60 10.82 3.36
C PHE A 161 0.31 10.56 1.89
N ARG A 162 -0.14 11.61 1.22
CA ARG A 162 -0.22 11.75 -0.23
C ARG A 162 1.04 12.51 -0.69
N TYR A 163 1.79 11.90 -1.59
CA TYR A 163 2.96 12.47 -2.25
C TYR A 163 2.64 12.71 -3.71
N GLU A 164 2.67 13.98 -4.10
CA GLU A 164 2.46 14.39 -5.49
C GLU A 164 3.82 14.75 -6.10
N VAL A 165 4.06 14.21 -7.29
CA VAL A 165 5.27 14.46 -8.07
C VAL A 165 4.85 15.00 -9.42
N THR A 166 5.11 16.28 -9.67
CA THR A 166 4.75 16.94 -10.93
C THR A 166 5.97 17.05 -11.84
N TYR A 167 5.76 16.77 -13.12
CA TYR A 167 6.76 16.75 -14.18
C TYR A 167 6.53 17.92 -15.15
N ALA A 168 7.57 18.33 -15.88
CA ALA A 168 7.46 19.44 -16.83
C ALA A 168 6.51 19.14 -18.00
N SER A 169 6.19 17.87 -18.27
CA SER A 169 5.15 17.51 -19.23
C SER A 169 3.71 17.75 -18.76
N GLY A 170 3.52 18.28 -17.54
CA GLY A 170 2.20 18.51 -16.93
C GLY A 170 1.63 17.27 -16.21
N ARG A 171 2.31 16.12 -16.32
CA ARG A 171 1.96 14.90 -15.59
C ARG A 171 2.18 15.07 -14.09
N THR A 172 1.25 14.55 -13.29
CA THR A 172 1.40 14.41 -11.84
C THR A 172 1.21 12.94 -11.45
N ASP A 173 2.21 12.36 -10.78
CA ASP A 173 2.08 11.06 -10.16
C ASP A 173 1.68 11.23 -8.69
N VAL A 174 0.68 10.46 -8.24
CA VAL A 174 0.21 10.46 -6.85
C VAL A 174 0.60 9.14 -6.19
N LYS A 175 1.32 9.23 -5.07
CA LYS A 175 1.79 8.09 -4.30
C LYS A 175 1.33 8.22 -2.85
N TYR A 176 1.06 7.10 -2.18
CA TYR A 176 0.59 7.07 -0.81
C TYR A 176 1.59 6.32 0.07
N PHE A 177 1.81 6.77 1.30
CA PHE A 177 2.78 6.13 2.17
C PHE A 177 2.51 6.36 3.65
N TYR A 178 3.01 5.45 4.48
CA TYR A 178 2.99 5.56 5.94
C TYR A 178 4.23 6.30 6.45
N ASN A 179 4.04 7.29 7.31
CA ASN A 179 5.09 8.04 7.98
C ASN A 179 4.64 8.51 9.37
N PRO A 180 4.81 7.66 10.38
CA PRO A 180 4.17 7.89 11.66
C PRO A 180 4.80 9.04 12.44
N VAL A 181 3.98 9.63 13.31
CA VAL A 181 4.42 10.55 14.35
C VAL A 181 5.26 9.82 15.38
N ILE A 182 6.48 10.32 15.62
CA ILE A 182 7.38 9.77 16.63
C ILE A 182 7.50 10.73 17.81
N LEU A 183 7.27 10.20 19.01
CA LEU A 183 7.52 10.90 20.27
C LEU A 183 8.18 9.95 21.25
N ASN A 184 9.27 10.40 21.90
CA ASN A 184 10.06 9.58 22.82
C ASN A 184 10.49 8.22 22.23
N GLY A 185 10.82 8.21 20.94
CA GLY A 185 11.23 7.00 20.20
C GLY A 185 10.11 6.01 19.91
N LYS A 186 8.83 6.37 20.14
CA LYS A 186 7.67 5.53 19.88
C LYS A 186 6.79 6.11 18.78
N ASP A 187 6.19 5.22 17.99
CA ASP A 187 5.08 5.56 17.13
C ASP A 187 3.85 5.88 18.01
N MET A 188 3.32 7.09 17.88
CA MET A 188 2.28 7.57 18.78
C MET A 188 0.88 7.12 18.39
N LEU A 189 0.71 6.59 17.19
CA LEU A 189 -0.58 6.29 16.59
C LEU A 189 -0.67 4.83 16.11
N ASP A 190 0.38 4.05 16.37
CA ASP A 190 0.37 2.60 16.23
C ASP A 190 -0.65 1.93 17.15
N SER A 191 -0.93 2.51 18.32
CA SER A 191 -1.72 1.86 19.37
C SER A 191 -2.61 2.84 20.12
N TYR A 192 -3.65 2.29 20.74
CA TYR A 192 -4.63 3.07 21.49
C TYR A 192 -4.02 3.76 22.71
N GLU A 193 -3.18 3.05 23.45
CA GLU A 193 -2.54 3.60 24.63
C GLU A 193 -1.53 4.68 24.27
N ASN A 194 -0.81 4.52 23.15
CA ASN A 194 0.05 5.59 22.65
C ASN A 194 -0.76 6.80 22.18
N ALA A 195 -1.88 6.60 21.48
CA ALA A 195 -2.76 7.69 21.06
C ALA A 195 -3.36 8.44 22.26
N LYS A 196 -3.77 7.72 23.31
CA LYS A 196 -4.19 8.32 24.59
C LYS A 196 -3.08 9.14 25.22
N GLU A 197 -1.86 8.62 25.22
CA GLU A 197 -0.71 9.32 25.77
C GLU A 197 -0.42 10.60 24.98
N LEU A 198 -0.49 10.56 23.65
CA LEU A 198 -0.37 11.74 22.79
C LEU A 198 -1.38 12.83 23.19
N ILE A 199 -2.65 12.44 23.39
CA ILE A 199 -3.71 13.36 23.83
C ILE A 199 -3.47 13.88 25.24
N ARG A 200 -3.03 13.06 26.19
CA ARG A 200 -2.70 13.52 27.55
C ARG A 200 -1.58 14.55 27.55
N ILE A 201 -0.55 14.33 26.75
CA ILE A 201 0.54 15.28 26.57
C ILE A 201 0.01 16.60 26.01
N PHE A 202 -0.85 16.56 24.98
CA PHE A 202 -1.49 17.75 24.44
C PHE A 202 -2.31 18.51 25.49
N LYS A 203 -3.19 17.81 26.21
CA LYS A 203 -4.05 18.36 27.27
C LYS A 203 -3.24 19.06 28.35
N LYS A 204 -2.15 18.42 28.79
CA LYS A 204 -1.25 18.98 29.81
C LYS A 204 -0.54 20.23 29.30
N LYS A 205 -0.09 20.24 28.05
CA LYS A 205 0.69 21.33 27.47
C LYS A 205 -0.17 22.52 27.03
N TYR A 206 -1.40 22.27 26.59
CA TYR A 206 -2.28 23.28 25.98
C TYR A 206 -3.73 23.20 26.48
N PRO A 207 -3.98 23.37 27.79
CA PRO A 207 -5.32 23.24 28.37
C PRO A 207 -6.33 24.24 27.78
N ASP A 208 -5.89 25.45 27.43
CA ASP A 208 -6.72 26.50 26.81
C ASP A 208 -7.08 26.23 25.34
N LYS A 209 -6.43 25.22 24.73
CA LYS A 209 -6.64 24.79 23.34
C LYS A 209 -7.58 23.59 23.22
N LEU A 210 -8.15 23.09 24.32
CA LEU A 210 -9.15 22.01 24.34
C LEU A 210 -10.54 22.53 23.96
N LYS A 211 -10.67 23.00 22.72
CA LYS A 211 -11.89 23.59 22.16
C LYS A 211 -12.04 23.26 20.69
N VAL A 212 -13.27 23.35 20.20
CA VAL A 212 -13.54 23.31 18.75
C VAL A 212 -13.00 24.58 18.12
N ALA A 213 -12.13 24.42 17.13
CA ALA A 213 -11.54 25.46 16.34
C ALA A 213 -11.20 24.87 14.96
N ILE A 214 -12.05 25.11 13.97
CA ILE A 214 -11.87 24.61 12.60
C ILE A 214 -10.72 25.37 11.94
N ILE A 215 -9.92 24.65 11.14
CA ILE A 215 -8.86 25.28 10.34
C ILE A 215 -9.47 26.20 9.28
N GLU A 216 -8.92 27.40 9.14
CA GLU A 216 -9.38 28.37 8.15
C GLU A 216 -8.71 28.04 6.80
N ARG A 217 -9.53 27.86 5.76
CA ARG A 217 -9.08 27.64 4.38
C ARG A 217 -10.02 28.32 3.39
N PRO A 218 -9.55 28.70 2.19
CA PRO A 218 -10.40 29.33 1.18
C PRO A 218 -11.64 28.51 0.82
N ASN A 219 -11.52 27.19 0.81
CA ASN A 219 -12.55 26.22 0.48
C ASN A 219 -13.40 25.76 1.67
N ILE A 220 -13.17 26.27 2.89
CA ILE A 220 -14.00 26.00 4.07
C ILE A 220 -14.80 27.27 4.39
N LYS A 221 -16.13 27.17 4.38
CA LYS A 221 -17.04 28.28 4.65
C LYS A 221 -17.86 28.02 5.91
N VAL A 222 -18.22 29.10 6.60
CA VAL A 222 -19.18 29.04 7.71
C VAL A 222 -20.51 29.58 7.22
N VAL A 223 -21.54 28.76 7.27
CA VAL A 223 -22.92 29.10 6.97
C VAL A 223 -23.61 29.31 8.31
N ARG A 224 -23.99 30.55 8.60
CA ARG A 224 -24.55 30.90 9.91
C ARG A 224 -26.05 30.68 9.96
N ASN A 225 -26.56 30.40 11.16
CA ASN A 225 -27.99 30.32 11.45
C ASN A 225 -28.76 29.36 10.52
N VAL A 226 -28.16 28.21 10.18
CA VAL A 226 -28.83 27.13 9.46
C VAL A 226 -29.95 26.58 10.32
N GLU A 227 -31.17 26.57 9.79
CA GLU A 227 -32.31 25.97 10.49
C GLU A 227 -32.24 24.44 10.37
N ARG A 228 -32.17 23.77 11.52
CA ARG A 228 -32.20 22.32 11.62
C ARG A 228 -33.38 21.88 12.46
N VAL A 229 -33.93 20.71 12.13
CA VAL A 229 -34.97 20.04 12.91
C VAL A 229 -34.33 18.88 13.64
N LYS A 230 -34.34 18.89 14.97
CA LYS A 230 -34.01 17.73 15.79
C LYS A 230 -35.18 16.77 15.77
N TYR A 231 -34.90 15.49 15.56
CA TYR A 231 -35.90 14.42 15.57
C TYR A 231 -35.68 13.53 16.80
N ASP A 232 -36.75 13.09 17.43
CA ASP A 232 -36.72 11.92 18.30
C ASP A 232 -37.03 10.68 17.44
N VAL A 233 -36.32 9.58 17.70
CA VAL A 233 -36.60 8.29 17.06
C VAL A 233 -37.51 7.51 17.99
N VAL A 234 -38.73 7.23 17.55
CA VAL A 234 -39.70 6.45 18.29
C VAL A 234 -39.82 5.09 17.63
N PHE A 235 -39.39 4.05 18.35
CA PHE A 235 -39.56 2.67 17.92
C PHE A 235 -40.99 2.22 18.18
N ASP A 236 -41.71 1.85 17.12
CA ASP A 236 -43.02 1.25 17.20
C ASP A 236 -42.86 -0.26 17.33
N SER A 237 -43.04 -0.76 18.56
CA SER A 237 -42.88 -2.19 18.87
C SER A 237 -43.85 -3.11 18.13
N LYS A 238 -44.98 -2.59 17.64
CA LYS A 238 -45.97 -3.39 16.90
C LYS A 238 -45.55 -3.60 15.45
N THR A 239 -45.06 -2.55 14.81
CA THR A 239 -44.63 -2.61 13.40
C THR A 239 -43.16 -2.98 13.25
N LYS A 240 -42.39 -2.97 14.36
CA LYS A 240 -40.93 -3.06 14.37
C LYS A 240 -40.26 -2.00 13.50
N THR A 241 -40.92 -0.86 13.32
CA THR A 241 -40.38 0.26 12.54
C THR A 241 -40.03 1.43 13.45
N SER A 242 -39.02 2.20 13.07
CA SER A 242 -38.66 3.44 13.73
C SER A 242 -39.23 4.63 12.95
N LYS A 243 -39.90 5.55 13.66
CA LYS A 243 -40.39 6.80 13.09
C LYS A 243 -39.61 7.98 13.64
N LEU A 244 -39.23 8.90 12.76
CA LEU A 244 -38.63 10.18 13.12
C LEU A 244 -39.73 11.19 13.43
N ILE A 245 -39.79 11.67 14.67
CA ILE A 245 -40.75 12.68 15.10
C ILE A 245 -40.00 14.01 15.29
N PRO A 246 -40.36 15.08 14.56
CA PRO A 246 -39.80 16.41 14.80
C PRO A 246 -39.98 16.82 16.27
N LYS A 247 -38.87 17.09 16.96
CA LYS A 247 -38.85 17.50 18.36
C LYS A 247 -38.71 19.01 18.51
N GLN A 248 -37.73 19.58 17.82
CA GLN A 248 -37.36 20.99 18.02
C GLN A 248 -36.69 21.56 16.77
N LYS A 249 -37.05 22.79 16.39
CA LYS A 249 -36.26 23.59 15.43
C LYS A 249 -35.16 24.33 16.18
N ILE A 250 -33.95 24.29 15.64
CA ILE A 250 -32.77 24.97 16.19
C ILE A 250 -32.05 25.72 15.08
N LYS A 251 -31.27 26.74 15.46
CA LYS A 251 -30.37 27.47 14.56
C LYS A 251 -28.94 27.11 14.92
N VAL A 252 -28.15 26.77 13.92
CA VAL A 252 -26.79 26.25 14.09
C VAL A 252 -25.86 26.92 13.08
N ASP A 253 -24.59 27.03 13.41
CA ASP A 253 -23.58 27.41 12.44
C ASP A 253 -22.95 26.14 11.86
N GLU A 254 -22.88 26.06 10.54
CA GLU A 254 -22.31 24.93 9.83
C GLU A 254 -21.01 25.32 9.14
N TYR A 255 -19.98 24.54 9.40
CA TYR A 255 -18.73 24.59 8.67
C TYR A 255 -18.87 23.63 7.50
N VAL A 256 -18.83 24.15 6.29
CA VAL A 256 -18.92 23.37 5.06
C VAL A 256 -17.60 23.42 4.31
N ILE A 257 -17.21 22.29 3.74
CA ILE A 257 -16.07 22.20 2.83
C ILE A 257 -16.58 22.14 1.39
N LEU A 258 -15.94 22.91 0.52
CA LEU A 258 -16.21 22.99 -0.91
C LEU A 258 -15.13 22.19 -1.63
N PHE A 259 -15.52 21.09 -2.28
CA PHE A 259 -14.63 20.29 -3.11
C PHE A 259 -14.73 20.75 -4.57
N GLU A 260 -13.61 20.79 -5.31
CA GLU A 260 -13.65 21.25 -6.71
C GLU A 260 -14.56 20.37 -7.59
N ARG A 261 -14.56 19.06 -7.36
CA ARG A 261 -15.49 18.12 -8.02
C ARG A 261 -16.97 18.41 -7.75
N ASN A 262 -17.29 19.07 -6.64
CA ASN A 262 -18.67 19.41 -6.30
C ASN A 262 -19.09 20.73 -6.95
N LYS A 263 -18.27 21.30 -7.83
CA LYS A 263 -18.61 22.54 -8.53
C LYS A 263 -19.83 22.32 -9.42
N LEU A 264 -20.83 23.14 -9.22
CA LEU A 264 -22.09 23.12 -9.95
C LEU A 264 -21.99 24.06 -11.15
N PRO A 265 -22.64 23.75 -12.29
CA PRO A 265 -22.72 24.67 -13.42
C PRO A 265 -23.64 25.87 -13.16
N TYR A 266 -24.25 25.94 -11.97
CA TYR A 266 -25.14 26.99 -11.51
C TYR A 266 -24.81 27.39 -10.07
N THR A 267 -25.37 28.52 -9.63
CA THR A 267 -25.25 28.98 -8.24
C THR A 267 -26.35 28.33 -7.39
N LEU A 268 -25.95 27.51 -6.41
CA LEU A 268 -26.80 26.99 -5.35
C LEU A 268 -26.96 28.04 -4.25
N ILE A 269 -28.18 28.21 -3.73
CA ILE A 269 -28.42 29.00 -2.51
C ILE A 269 -28.56 28.04 -1.34
N TYR A 270 -27.50 27.91 -0.53
CA TYR A 270 -27.50 27.09 0.67
C TYR A 270 -27.73 27.96 1.90
N ASN A 271 -28.94 27.88 2.48
CA ASN A 271 -29.36 28.71 3.61
C ASN A 271 -29.09 30.22 3.41
N GLY A 272 -29.44 30.74 2.22
CA GLY A 272 -29.23 32.14 1.85
C GLY A 272 -27.81 32.49 1.38
N VAL A 273 -26.85 31.56 1.47
CA VAL A 273 -25.49 31.77 0.97
C VAL A 273 -25.39 31.24 -0.47
N GLN A 274 -24.96 32.10 -1.39
CA GLN A 274 -24.68 31.71 -2.77
C GLN A 274 -23.37 30.92 -2.85
N MET A 275 -23.44 29.74 -3.46
CA MET A 275 -22.30 28.83 -3.64
C MET A 275 -22.33 28.24 -5.05
N GLN A 276 -21.17 28.13 -5.69
CA GLN A 276 -21.03 27.39 -6.95
C GLN A 276 -20.67 25.92 -6.72
N TYR A 277 -20.91 25.40 -5.52
CA TYR A 277 -20.49 24.07 -5.10
C TYR A 277 -21.61 23.43 -4.32
N GLN A 278 -21.73 22.11 -4.40
CA GLN A 278 -22.48 21.35 -3.43
C GLN A 278 -21.68 21.23 -2.13
N PRO A 279 -22.12 21.87 -1.02
CA PRO A 279 -21.36 21.88 0.22
C PRO A 279 -21.39 20.51 0.91
N VAL A 280 -20.26 20.12 1.49
CA VAL A 280 -20.19 18.98 2.42
C VAL A 280 -20.07 19.52 3.84
N VAL A 281 -21.01 19.18 4.72
CA VAL A 281 -20.97 19.63 6.12
C VAL A 281 -19.80 18.93 6.84
N LEU A 282 -18.83 19.72 7.27
CA LEU A 282 -17.69 19.27 8.08
C LEU A 282 -18.08 19.22 9.56
N TYR A 283 -18.69 20.28 10.09
CA TYR A 283 -19.08 20.39 11.52
C TYR A 283 -20.32 21.28 11.67
N SER A 284 -21.16 20.98 12.65
CA SER A 284 -22.31 21.80 13.06
C SER A 284 -22.21 22.14 14.54
N THR A 285 -22.52 23.37 14.94
CA THR A 285 -22.40 23.80 16.35
C THR A 285 -23.36 23.10 17.31
N ASP A 286 -24.39 22.42 16.81
CA ASP A 286 -25.29 21.59 17.63
C ASP A 286 -24.90 20.13 17.68
N ALA A 287 -23.80 19.75 17.02
CA ALA A 287 -23.38 18.37 16.90
C ALA A 287 -23.18 17.77 18.29
N ASP A 288 -24.10 16.89 18.67
CA ASP A 288 -24.00 16.14 19.91
C ASP A 288 -22.97 15.02 19.71
N PRO A 289 -21.84 15.03 20.43
CA PRO A 289 -20.81 14.02 20.28
C PRO A 289 -21.33 12.60 20.53
N LEU A 290 -22.39 12.44 21.33
CA LEU A 290 -22.99 11.16 21.67
C LEU A 290 -24.07 10.71 20.67
N ILE A 291 -24.52 11.61 19.79
CA ILE A 291 -25.47 11.34 18.72
C ILE A 291 -24.74 11.50 17.39
N SER A 292 -23.73 10.66 17.16
CA SER A 292 -23.06 10.54 15.86
C SER A 292 -23.86 9.61 14.93
N TYR A 293 -25.14 9.93 14.72
CA TYR A 293 -25.78 9.56 13.46
C TYR A 293 -25.54 10.74 12.50
N PRO A 294 -24.95 10.55 11.31
CA PRO A 294 -25.32 11.43 10.23
C PRO A 294 -26.81 11.19 9.94
N PRO A 295 -27.56 12.20 9.49
CA PRO A 295 -28.63 11.91 8.56
C PRO A 295 -27.94 11.16 7.42
N ALA A 296 -28.26 9.89 7.21
CA ALA A 296 -27.81 9.12 6.03
C ALA A 296 -28.21 9.79 4.69
N ALA A 297 -28.90 10.94 4.73
CA ALA A 297 -29.37 11.73 3.61
C ALA A 297 -28.50 12.92 3.19
N SER A 298 -27.46 13.36 3.93
CA SER A 298 -26.71 14.57 3.55
C SER A 298 -25.35 14.36 2.88
N ALA A 299 -24.87 13.11 2.75
CA ALA A 299 -23.65 12.78 1.99
C ALA A 299 -23.89 11.80 0.81
N LEU A 300 -25.10 11.25 0.67
CA LEU A 300 -25.53 10.62 -0.57
C LEU A 300 -26.01 11.71 -1.53
N CYS A 301 -25.06 12.38 -2.18
CA CYS A 301 -25.33 12.85 -3.54
C CYS A 301 -24.94 11.76 -4.52
N LEU A 302 -25.62 10.62 -4.39
CA LEU A 302 -26.09 9.92 -5.57
C LEU A 302 -27.48 10.48 -5.81
N THR A 303 -27.65 11.15 -6.94
CA THR A 303 -28.94 11.43 -7.53
C THR A 303 -29.68 10.09 -7.68
N VAL A 304 -30.39 9.66 -6.65
CA VAL A 304 -31.47 8.69 -6.85
C VAL A 304 -32.54 9.50 -7.57
N PRO A 305 -32.92 9.16 -8.81
CA PRO A 305 -34.01 9.83 -9.49
C PRO A 305 -35.20 9.87 -8.55
N MET A 306 -35.81 11.05 -8.40
CA MET A 306 -36.98 11.27 -7.54
C MET A 306 -37.98 10.12 -7.75
N GLY A 307 -38.12 9.22 -6.77
CA GLY A 307 -39.09 8.10 -6.87
C GLY A 307 -38.85 6.87 -6.00
N LEU A 308 -37.63 6.58 -5.56
CA LEU A 308 -37.36 5.37 -4.74
C LEU A 308 -37.30 5.71 -3.24
N LYS A 309 -38.39 5.42 -2.51
CA LYS A 309 -38.41 5.35 -1.05
C LYS A 309 -37.67 4.10 -0.62
N GLN A 310 -36.47 4.23 -0.07
CA GLN A 310 -35.81 3.14 0.64
C GLN A 310 -36.02 3.38 2.14
N GLU A 311 -36.88 2.57 2.77
CA GLU A 311 -37.05 2.56 4.22
C GLU A 311 -35.81 1.93 4.86
N VAL A 312 -35.05 2.72 5.61
CA VAL A 312 -33.92 2.21 6.41
C VAL A 312 -34.44 1.93 7.81
N GLU A 313 -34.41 0.67 8.21
CA GLU A 313 -34.73 0.23 9.57
C GLU A 313 -33.60 0.67 10.52
N ILE A 314 -33.87 1.61 11.43
CA ILE A 314 -32.89 2.13 12.39
C ILE A 314 -33.23 1.63 13.79
N ASN A 315 -32.43 0.72 14.34
CA ASN A 315 -32.51 0.31 15.74
C ASN A 315 -31.80 1.36 16.62
N THR A 316 -32.56 2.17 17.37
CA THR A 316 -32.01 3.25 18.20
C THR A 316 -32.23 3.01 19.69
N GLU A 317 -31.31 2.29 20.34
CA GLU A 317 -31.15 2.44 21.78
C GLU A 317 -30.20 3.64 22.03
N ARG A 318 -30.74 4.74 22.58
CA ARG A 318 -29.92 5.84 23.10
C ARG A 318 -29.10 5.31 24.28
N VAL A 319 -27.85 4.95 24.03
CA VAL A 319 -26.91 4.63 25.10
C VAL A 319 -26.64 5.92 25.88
N LYS A 320 -27.09 5.97 27.15
CA LYS A 320 -26.73 7.09 28.03
C LYS A 320 -25.20 7.17 28.12
N PRO A 321 -24.60 8.37 28.00
CA PRO A 321 -23.17 8.49 28.21
C PRO A 321 -22.77 7.94 29.58
N PRO A 322 -21.60 7.30 29.69
CA PRO A 322 -21.01 6.97 30.98
C PRO A 322 -20.95 8.21 31.89
N LYS A 323 -21.09 8.02 33.21
CA LYS A 323 -21.09 9.13 34.18
C LYS A 323 -19.79 9.97 34.14
N ASP A 324 -18.67 9.36 33.74
CA ASP A 324 -17.35 9.98 33.60
C ASP A 324 -17.05 10.48 32.18
N TRP A 325 -18.04 10.47 31.28
CA TRP A 325 -17.86 10.95 29.92
C TRP A 325 -17.64 12.47 29.89
N SER A 326 -16.66 12.90 29.10
CA SER A 326 -16.53 14.28 28.65
C SER A 326 -15.90 14.29 27.26
N ASP A 327 -16.13 15.36 26.51
CA ASP A 327 -15.57 15.58 25.17
C ASP A 327 -14.03 15.78 25.14
N THR A 328 -13.36 15.55 26.28
CA THR A 328 -11.90 15.55 26.41
C THR A 328 -11.36 14.33 27.16
N ASN A 329 -12.22 13.41 27.63
CA ASN A 329 -11.80 12.19 28.32
C ASN A 329 -11.29 11.14 27.31
N GLU A 330 -9.98 11.01 27.19
CA GLU A 330 -9.35 10.18 26.16
C GLU A 330 -9.67 8.68 26.26
N LYS A 331 -10.28 8.22 27.37
CA LYS A 331 -10.83 6.87 27.53
C LYS A 331 -11.91 6.52 26.48
N TYR A 332 -12.49 7.53 25.83
CA TYR A 332 -13.57 7.35 24.86
C TYR A 332 -13.18 7.66 23.40
N ILE A 333 -11.90 7.91 23.08
CA ILE A 333 -11.49 8.26 21.70
C ILE A 333 -11.79 7.15 20.69
N THR A 334 -12.04 5.93 21.16
CA THR A 334 -12.45 4.77 20.37
C THR A 334 -13.95 4.58 20.33
N ALA A 335 -14.74 5.23 21.18
CA ALA A 335 -16.18 4.99 21.27
C ALA A 335 -16.98 6.10 20.60
N THR A 336 -16.43 7.31 20.55
CA THR A 336 -17.15 8.52 20.12
C THR A 336 -16.23 9.49 19.38
N THR A 337 -16.82 10.37 18.59
CA THR A 337 -16.15 11.60 18.16
C THR A 337 -16.00 12.50 19.38
N MET A 338 -14.80 13.04 19.57
CA MET A 338 -14.44 13.90 20.69
C MET A 338 -13.98 15.26 20.17
N TYR A 339 -14.91 16.14 19.81
CA TYR A 339 -14.66 17.35 19.01
C TYR A 339 -13.52 18.23 19.57
N LYS A 340 -13.42 18.37 20.89
CA LYS A 340 -12.35 19.17 21.52
C LYS A 340 -10.96 18.56 21.44
N ILE A 341 -10.81 17.28 21.16
CA ILE A 341 -9.53 16.58 21.02
C ILE A 341 -9.42 15.78 19.72
N ASP A 342 -10.23 16.15 18.73
CA ASP A 342 -10.20 15.54 17.40
C ASP A 342 -9.46 16.48 16.44
N PRO A 343 -8.43 16.01 15.71
CA PRO A 343 -7.64 16.88 14.84
C PRO A 343 -8.46 17.51 13.70
N ARG A 344 -9.62 16.95 13.34
CA ARG A 344 -10.52 17.55 12.33
C ARG A 344 -11.17 18.83 12.83
N TYR A 345 -11.43 18.90 14.13
CA TYR A 345 -12.23 19.95 14.76
C TYR A 345 -11.41 20.81 15.71
N ASN A 346 -10.17 20.41 16.02
CA ASN A 346 -9.23 21.16 16.84
C ASN A 346 -7.96 21.45 16.03
N LYS A 347 -7.91 22.62 15.39
CA LYS A 347 -6.75 23.08 14.60
C LYS A 347 -5.45 23.13 15.39
N TYR A 348 -5.52 23.39 16.70
CA TYR A 348 -4.33 23.46 17.56
C TYR A 348 -3.73 22.07 17.78
N LEU A 349 -4.56 21.07 18.04
CA LEU A 349 -4.13 19.68 18.13
C LEU A 349 -3.53 19.22 16.81
N TYR A 350 -4.21 19.49 15.69
CA TYR A 350 -3.72 19.15 14.37
C TYR A 350 -2.36 19.78 14.05
N GLN A 351 -2.22 21.10 14.25
CA GLN A 351 -0.96 21.81 14.02
C GLN A 351 0.15 21.31 14.95
N TRP A 352 -0.18 21.02 16.22
CA TRP A 352 0.78 20.45 17.15
C TRP A 352 1.26 19.07 16.68
N ILE A 353 0.36 18.16 16.31
CA ILE A 353 0.73 16.84 15.79
C ILE A 353 1.59 16.97 14.53
N LYS A 354 1.27 17.91 13.61
CA LYS A 354 2.12 18.17 12.43
C LYS A 354 3.51 18.67 12.78
N SER A 355 3.68 19.37 13.90
CA SER A 355 4.98 19.86 14.36
C SER A 355 5.85 18.76 15.01
N LEU A 356 5.28 17.59 15.32
CA LEU A 356 6.01 16.51 15.94
C LEU A 356 6.95 15.80 14.94
N PRO A 357 8.07 15.25 15.41
CA PRO A 357 8.98 14.48 14.57
C PRO A 357 8.26 13.35 13.84
N ARG A 358 8.68 13.10 12.60
CA ARG A 358 8.21 11.98 11.78
C ARG A 358 9.30 10.94 11.67
N LYS A 359 8.89 9.68 11.50
CA LYS A 359 9.82 8.55 11.37
C LYS A 359 10.73 8.66 10.17
N TYR A 360 10.18 9.12 9.05
CA TYR A 360 10.89 9.22 7.78
C TYR A 360 11.07 10.68 7.39
N LYS A 361 12.34 11.04 7.15
CA LYS A 361 12.77 12.40 6.79
C LYS A 361 12.64 12.69 5.29
N TYR A 362 12.92 11.71 4.44
CA TYR A 362 12.96 11.88 2.99
C TYR A 362 11.84 11.09 2.29
N HIS A 363 11.31 11.69 1.22
CA HIS A 363 10.27 11.11 0.35
C HIS A 363 10.73 10.94 -1.10
N ASP A 364 11.93 11.40 -1.44
CA ASP A 364 12.56 11.19 -2.74
C ASP A 364 13.56 10.02 -2.68
N PHE A 365 14.42 9.89 -3.68
CA PHE A 365 15.43 8.85 -3.78
C PHE A 365 16.35 8.73 -2.55
N ARG A 366 16.55 9.80 -1.77
CA ARG A 366 17.40 9.78 -0.57
C ARG A 366 16.84 8.85 0.52
N ARG A 367 15.55 8.51 0.45
CA ARG A 367 14.92 7.57 1.39
C ARG A 367 15.57 6.18 1.34
N PHE A 368 16.08 5.74 0.20
CA PHE A 368 16.69 4.42 0.09
C PHE A 368 17.96 4.30 0.94
N GLU A 369 18.69 5.41 1.07
CA GLU A 369 19.85 5.51 1.95
C GLU A 369 19.42 5.57 3.42
N GLU A 370 18.53 6.50 3.76
CA GLU A 370 18.10 6.72 5.13
C GLU A 370 17.42 5.49 5.75
N ARG A 371 16.60 4.78 4.97
CA ARG A 371 15.87 3.59 5.43
C ARG A 371 16.70 2.31 5.41
N GLY A 372 17.89 2.33 4.80
CA GLY A 372 18.74 1.15 4.70
C GLY A 372 18.14 0.01 3.88
N TYR A 373 17.30 0.33 2.88
CA TYR A 373 16.71 -0.67 1.97
C TYR A 373 17.75 -1.28 1.03
N ILE A 374 18.87 -0.60 0.80
CA ILE A 374 19.95 -1.08 -0.05
C ILE A 374 21.07 -1.63 0.84
N GLU A 375 21.27 -2.94 0.81
CA GLU A 375 22.26 -3.63 1.65
C GLU A 375 23.70 -3.21 1.32
N ASP A 376 23.99 -3.05 0.03
CA ASP A 376 25.32 -2.74 -0.51
C ASP A 376 25.49 -1.24 -0.81
N ILE A 377 24.71 -0.36 -0.16
CA ILE A 377 24.72 1.07 -0.49
C ILE A 377 26.08 1.73 -0.31
N LYS A 378 26.85 1.28 0.69
CA LYS A 378 28.21 1.77 0.97
C LYS A 378 29.23 1.31 -0.08
N GLN A 379 28.89 0.32 -0.89
CA GLN A 379 29.74 -0.20 -1.97
C GLN A 379 29.53 0.56 -3.28
N ILE A 380 28.49 1.40 -3.38
CA ILE A 380 28.24 2.23 -4.55
C ILE A 380 29.26 3.38 -4.53
N PRO A 381 30.16 3.51 -5.53
CA PRO A 381 31.11 4.61 -5.58
C PRO A 381 30.38 5.96 -5.62
N ASN A 382 30.96 6.99 -4.98
CA ASN A 382 30.31 8.31 -4.84
C ASN A 382 29.87 8.91 -6.20
N LEU A 383 30.67 8.73 -7.25
CA LEU A 383 30.33 9.17 -8.62
C LEU A 383 29.00 8.61 -9.14
N TYR A 384 28.69 7.36 -8.75
CA TYR A 384 27.53 6.63 -9.25
C TYR A 384 26.34 6.63 -8.29
N LYS A 385 26.55 7.10 -7.06
CA LYS A 385 25.56 6.97 -5.98
C LYS A 385 24.24 7.65 -6.32
N GLU A 386 24.27 8.94 -6.66
CA GLU A 386 23.06 9.65 -7.03
C GLU A 386 22.37 9.06 -8.27
N PRO A 387 23.05 8.80 -9.41
CA PRO A 387 22.45 8.12 -10.55
C PRO A 387 21.73 6.81 -10.19
N VAL A 388 22.38 5.95 -9.40
CA VAL A 388 21.77 4.68 -8.97
C VAL A 388 20.51 4.91 -8.15
N LEU A 389 20.56 5.82 -7.16
CA LEU A 389 19.40 6.09 -6.30
C LEU A 389 18.24 6.74 -7.07
N GLN A 390 18.53 7.66 -7.99
CA GLN A 390 17.52 8.30 -8.84
C GLN A 390 16.84 7.27 -9.74
N LEU A 391 17.61 6.39 -10.39
CA LEU A 391 17.04 5.35 -11.23
C LEU A 391 16.29 4.28 -10.43
N LEU A 392 16.64 4.04 -9.16
CA LEU A 392 15.84 3.22 -8.26
C LEU A 392 14.48 3.87 -7.96
N ASP A 393 14.43 5.19 -7.70
CA ASP A 393 13.18 5.91 -7.43
C ASP A 393 12.27 5.99 -8.66
N LEU A 394 12.87 6.05 -9.84
CA LEU A 394 12.17 5.96 -11.12
C LEU A 394 11.78 4.52 -11.48
N GLY A 395 12.28 3.51 -10.76
CA GLY A 395 12.02 2.10 -11.06
C GLY A 395 12.69 1.61 -12.35
N ILE A 396 13.72 2.33 -12.81
CA ILE A 396 14.50 2.00 -13.99
C ILE A 396 15.61 1.02 -13.62
N TYR A 397 16.28 1.23 -12.48
CA TYR A 397 17.42 0.44 -12.06
C TYR A 397 17.07 -1.04 -11.80
N ILE A 398 18.01 -1.94 -12.11
CA ILE A 398 17.88 -3.38 -11.85
C ILE A 398 18.58 -3.71 -10.53
N TYR A 399 17.81 -4.28 -9.61
CA TYR A 399 18.29 -4.73 -8.30
C TYR A 399 17.99 -6.22 -8.12
N ASP A 400 18.75 -6.84 -7.22
CA ASP A 400 18.53 -8.22 -6.81
C ASP A 400 17.90 -8.23 -5.42
N SER A 401 16.98 -9.15 -5.15
CA SER A 401 16.49 -9.38 -3.78
C SER A 401 17.66 -9.76 -2.87
N SER A 402 17.66 -9.29 -1.62
CA SER A 402 18.64 -9.78 -0.66
C SER A 402 18.36 -11.25 -0.36
N PRO A 403 19.38 -12.13 -0.41
CA PRO A 403 19.21 -13.52 -0.03
C PRO A 403 19.02 -13.69 1.48
N PHE A 404 19.30 -12.69 2.31
CA PHE A 404 19.25 -12.81 3.78
C PHE A 404 18.18 -11.98 4.45
N TYR A 405 17.70 -10.93 3.77
CA TYR A 405 16.89 -9.88 4.36
C TYR A 405 15.67 -9.62 3.49
N LEU A 406 14.48 -9.74 4.06
CA LEU A 406 13.24 -9.57 3.30
C LEU A 406 12.99 -8.11 2.93
N GLN A 407 13.50 -7.17 3.73
CA GLN A 407 13.25 -5.74 3.58
C GLN A 407 14.31 -5.05 2.73
N LYS A 408 15.33 -5.78 2.28
CA LYS A 408 16.49 -5.22 1.60
C LYS A 408 16.70 -5.78 0.20
N VAL A 409 17.32 -4.96 -0.63
CA VAL A 409 17.78 -5.31 -1.97
C VAL A 409 19.27 -5.03 -2.11
N ARG A 410 19.88 -5.62 -3.15
CA ARG A 410 21.26 -5.41 -3.54
C ARG A 410 21.31 -4.73 -4.90
N THR A 411 22.00 -3.61 -4.98
CA THR A 411 22.18 -2.87 -6.24
C THR A 411 23.26 -3.51 -7.12
N LYS A 412 24.21 -4.21 -6.52
CA LYS A 412 25.40 -4.82 -7.14
C LYS A 412 26.07 -3.85 -8.12
N PRO A 413 26.58 -2.69 -7.64
CA PRO A 413 27.03 -1.61 -8.51
C PRO A 413 28.17 -2.03 -9.45
N GLY A 414 29.03 -2.95 -9.02
CA GLY A 414 30.15 -3.49 -9.82
C GLY A 414 29.80 -4.68 -10.72
N LYS A 415 28.56 -5.20 -10.71
CA LYS A 415 28.17 -6.32 -11.58
C LYS A 415 28.13 -5.85 -13.03
N THR A 416 28.80 -6.57 -13.92
CA THR A 416 28.73 -6.33 -15.37
C THR A 416 27.33 -6.65 -15.89
N LEU A 417 26.84 -5.82 -16.82
CA LEU A 417 25.54 -6.03 -17.44
C LEU A 417 25.51 -7.31 -18.26
N THR A 418 24.41 -8.06 -18.12
CA THR A 418 24.02 -9.03 -19.13
C THR A 418 23.26 -8.34 -20.27
N GLU A 419 23.15 -9.00 -21.43
CA GLU A 419 22.36 -8.49 -22.55
C GLU A 419 20.89 -8.27 -22.18
N GLN A 420 20.31 -9.18 -21.39
CA GLN A 420 18.94 -9.04 -20.88
C GLN A 420 18.82 -7.80 -19.98
N GLU A 421 19.76 -7.60 -19.06
CA GLU A 421 19.75 -6.45 -18.15
C GLU A 421 19.92 -5.12 -18.92
N ALA A 422 20.80 -5.09 -19.92
CA ALA A 422 20.98 -3.92 -20.78
C ALA A 422 19.68 -3.55 -21.51
N ASN A 423 19.03 -4.54 -22.14
CA ASN A 423 17.76 -4.33 -22.83
C ASN A 423 16.64 -3.91 -21.87
N GLU A 424 16.56 -4.52 -20.69
CA GLU A 424 15.55 -4.16 -19.67
C GLU A 424 15.74 -2.73 -19.16
N LEU A 425 16.98 -2.29 -18.91
CA LEU A 425 17.27 -0.89 -18.55
C LEU A 425 16.76 0.06 -19.64
N LEU A 426 17.09 -0.22 -20.91
CA LEU A 426 16.63 0.60 -22.03
C LEU A 426 15.09 0.61 -22.13
N GLU A 427 14.43 -0.54 -21.99
CA GLU A 427 12.97 -0.60 -22.00
C GLU A 427 12.35 0.24 -20.88
N ARG A 428 12.87 0.15 -19.64
CA ARG A 428 12.32 0.90 -18.50
C ARG A 428 12.51 2.42 -18.62
N VAL A 429 13.57 2.88 -19.29
CA VAL A 429 13.75 4.30 -19.59
C VAL A 429 12.59 4.83 -20.42
N PHE A 430 12.23 4.12 -21.51
CA PHE A 430 11.27 4.59 -22.50
C PHE A 430 9.83 4.09 -22.26
N ASN A 431 9.63 3.10 -21.40
CA ASN A 431 8.33 2.52 -21.09
C ASN A 431 8.07 2.49 -19.59
N ARG A 432 7.15 3.37 -19.14
CA ARG A 432 6.78 3.50 -17.73
C ARG A 432 6.10 2.26 -17.15
N SER A 433 5.34 1.51 -17.96
CA SER A 433 4.65 0.31 -17.46
C SER A 433 5.60 -0.86 -17.15
N LYS A 434 6.86 -0.75 -17.60
CA LYS A 434 7.93 -1.73 -17.30
C LYS A 434 8.72 -1.37 -16.03
N ARG A 435 8.56 -0.15 -15.49
CA ARG A 435 9.31 0.31 -14.33
C ARG A 435 8.88 -0.43 -13.07
N LYS A 436 9.85 -0.74 -12.21
CA LYS A 436 9.65 -1.43 -10.93
C LYS A 436 10.43 -0.69 -9.85
N VAL A 437 9.71 0.01 -8.99
CA VAL A 437 10.30 0.67 -7.80
C VAL A 437 10.25 -0.31 -6.64
N VAL A 438 11.38 -0.48 -5.96
CA VAL A 438 11.57 -1.51 -4.93
C VAL A 438 10.57 -1.44 -3.77
N ASP A 439 10.15 -0.24 -3.41
CA ASP A 439 9.28 0.02 -2.26
C ASP A 439 7.87 0.43 -2.68
N GLU A 440 7.49 0.29 -3.95
CA GLU A 440 6.16 0.64 -4.46
C GLU A 440 5.37 -0.57 -4.92
N ILE A 441 4.08 -0.57 -4.62
CA ILE A 441 3.10 -1.50 -5.16
C ILE A 441 1.94 -0.71 -5.76
N GLN A 442 1.62 -1.01 -7.01
CA GLN A 442 0.42 -0.51 -7.66
C GLN A 442 -0.73 -1.48 -7.40
N MET A 443 -1.88 -0.92 -7.06
CA MET A 443 -3.07 -1.65 -6.65
C MET A 443 -4.30 -0.96 -7.22
N GLU A 444 -5.33 -1.73 -7.54
CA GLU A 444 -6.63 -1.16 -7.90
C GLU A 444 -7.32 -0.62 -6.64
N ALA A 445 -7.83 0.60 -6.73
CA ALA A 445 -8.56 1.24 -5.65
C ALA A 445 -9.89 0.52 -5.45
N GLY A 446 -10.15 0.04 -4.22
CA GLY A 446 -11.45 -0.52 -3.88
C GLY A 446 -12.60 0.48 -4.00
N PHE A 447 -12.30 1.78 -3.84
CA PHE A 447 -13.21 2.88 -4.12
C PHE A 447 -12.43 3.97 -4.84
N TYR A 448 -12.85 4.28 -6.06
CA TYR A 448 -12.33 5.44 -6.77
C TYR A 448 -13.47 6.26 -7.32
N MET A 449 -13.20 7.52 -7.51
CA MET A 449 -14.14 8.46 -8.09
C MET A 449 -13.55 8.97 -9.38
N THR A 450 -14.34 8.96 -10.44
CA THR A 450 -13.94 9.54 -11.71
C THR A 450 -13.95 11.06 -11.66
N PRO A 451 -13.29 11.75 -12.61
CA PRO A 451 -13.23 13.22 -12.63
C PRO A 451 -14.60 13.92 -12.66
N ASP A 452 -15.65 13.24 -13.13
CA ASP A 452 -17.04 13.73 -13.15
C ASP A 452 -17.79 13.53 -11.82
N GLY A 453 -17.12 13.01 -10.78
CA GLY A 453 -17.69 12.77 -9.46
C GLY A 453 -18.43 11.43 -9.33
N THR A 454 -18.46 10.60 -10.37
CA THR A 454 -19.08 9.27 -10.27
C THR A 454 -18.23 8.38 -9.36
N LEU A 455 -18.85 7.87 -8.29
CA LEU A 455 -18.21 6.91 -7.40
C LEU A 455 -18.26 5.52 -8.03
N TYR A 456 -17.10 5.01 -8.42
CA TYR A 456 -16.93 3.62 -8.80
C TYR A 456 -16.47 2.81 -7.61
N TYR A 457 -17.23 1.75 -7.35
CA TYR A 457 -16.71 0.65 -6.57
C TYR A 457 -15.72 -0.11 -7.45
N GLY A 458 -14.49 -0.23 -6.96
CA GLY A 458 -13.47 -1.02 -7.61
C GLY A 458 -14.03 -2.40 -7.92
N ILE A 459 -13.73 -2.88 -9.13
CA ILE A 459 -13.85 -4.29 -9.44
C ILE A 459 -13.05 -4.99 -8.33
N ASN A 460 -13.65 -5.96 -7.62
CA ASN A 460 -12.80 -6.85 -6.84
C ASN A 460 -11.68 -7.37 -7.79
N ASN A 461 -10.54 -7.82 -7.26
CA ASN A 461 -9.51 -8.45 -8.11
C ASN A 461 -10.02 -9.70 -8.89
N MET A 462 -11.34 -9.99 -8.85
CA MET A 462 -12.06 -11.07 -9.51
C MET A 462 -12.95 -10.60 -10.69
N GLY A 463 -12.89 -9.35 -11.14
CA GLY A 463 -13.67 -8.94 -12.33
C GLY A 463 -15.17 -8.73 -12.08
N LYS A 464 -15.65 -8.88 -10.84
CA LYS A 464 -17.09 -8.84 -10.50
C LYS A 464 -17.42 -7.60 -9.67
N VAL A 465 -18.35 -6.79 -10.17
CA VAL A 465 -19.00 -5.72 -9.41
C VAL A 465 -19.97 -6.39 -8.43
N ASP A 466 -19.56 -6.56 -7.18
CA ASP A 466 -20.47 -7.06 -6.16
C ASP A 466 -21.42 -5.93 -5.78
N ARG A 467 -22.70 -6.04 -6.17
CA ARG A 467 -23.78 -5.12 -5.74
C ARG A 467 -24.19 -5.40 -4.28
N ALA A 468 -23.26 -5.80 -3.43
CA ALA A 468 -23.52 -5.91 -2.01
C ALA A 468 -23.76 -4.49 -1.49
N ASN A 469 -24.89 -4.29 -0.80
CA ASN A 469 -25.17 -3.07 -0.05
C ASN A 469 -24.01 -2.85 0.93
N LEU A 470 -23.06 -2.01 0.55
CA LEU A 470 -22.02 -1.56 1.45
C LEU A 470 -22.71 -0.77 2.55
N THR A 471 -22.75 -1.36 3.75
CA THR A 471 -22.80 -0.56 4.95
C THR A 471 -21.43 0.13 5.05
N GLU A 472 -21.40 1.39 4.63
CA GLU A 472 -20.23 2.26 4.43
C GLU A 472 -19.51 2.59 5.74
N TYR A 473 -18.77 1.62 6.27
CA TYR A 473 -17.93 1.83 7.43
C TYR A 473 -16.48 2.10 6.98
N ASP A 474 -15.99 3.30 7.29
CA ASP A 474 -14.61 3.81 7.25
C ASP A 474 -13.75 3.47 6.01
N GLY A 475 -13.69 4.39 5.04
CA GLY A 475 -12.82 4.24 3.87
C GLY A 475 -12.34 5.57 3.26
N ALA A 476 -11.17 5.54 2.63
CA ALA A 476 -10.71 6.59 1.74
C ALA A 476 -11.18 6.27 0.31
N VAL A 477 -11.81 7.23 -0.36
CA VAL A 477 -12.08 7.21 -1.80
C VAL A 477 -10.95 7.95 -2.50
N PHE A 478 -10.42 7.34 -3.56
CA PHE A 478 -9.27 7.87 -4.31
C PHE A 478 -9.72 8.50 -5.63
N ASP A 479 -8.88 9.37 -6.17
CA ASP A 479 -9.06 10.09 -7.43
C ASP A 479 -8.56 9.31 -8.65
N SER A 480 -8.14 8.07 -8.43
CA SER A 480 -7.57 7.20 -9.44
C SER A 480 -8.02 5.77 -9.19
N GLN A 481 -8.32 5.06 -10.29
CA GLN A 481 -8.55 3.61 -10.27
C GLN A 481 -7.31 2.86 -9.75
N TYR A 482 -6.11 3.43 -9.87
CA TYR A 482 -4.88 2.82 -9.38
C TYR A 482 -4.21 3.69 -8.33
N ILE A 483 -3.85 3.08 -7.21
CA ILE A 483 -3.11 3.70 -6.12
C ILE A 483 -1.69 3.14 -6.14
N VAL A 484 -0.69 4.01 -6.04
CA VAL A 484 0.69 3.59 -5.82
C VAL A 484 0.97 3.72 -4.33
N LEU A 485 1.10 2.59 -3.63
CA LEU A 485 1.45 2.55 -2.22
C LEU A 485 2.95 2.33 -2.07
N ARG A 486 3.62 3.21 -1.31
CA ARG A 486 4.98 2.97 -0.81
C ARG A 486 4.94 2.29 0.54
N THR A 487 5.62 1.16 0.64
CA THR A 487 5.66 0.33 1.85
C THR A 487 7.03 -0.31 2.02
N ASN A 488 7.23 -1.02 3.12
CA ASN A 488 8.42 -1.81 3.32
C ASN A 488 8.54 -2.85 2.18
N PRO A 489 9.70 -3.01 1.50
CA PRO A 489 9.85 -3.99 0.42
C PRO A 489 9.38 -5.39 0.78
N ALA A 490 9.56 -5.81 2.03
CA ALA A 490 9.12 -7.13 2.51
C ALA A 490 7.59 -7.30 2.54
N MET A 491 6.82 -6.21 2.59
CA MET A 491 5.36 -6.23 2.56
C MET A 491 4.82 -6.46 1.15
N ILE A 492 5.57 -6.09 0.10
CA ILE A 492 5.07 -6.15 -1.27
C ILE A 492 4.70 -7.59 -1.69
N PRO A 493 5.57 -8.61 -1.51
CA PRO A 493 5.22 -9.98 -1.87
C PRO A 493 4.02 -10.51 -1.07
N LEU A 494 3.88 -10.10 0.19
CA LEU A 494 2.74 -10.49 1.04
C LEU A 494 1.43 -9.88 0.54
N ILE A 495 1.44 -8.58 0.21
CA ILE A 495 0.27 -7.90 -0.34
C ILE A 495 -0.10 -8.51 -1.70
N GLN A 496 0.88 -8.75 -2.57
CA GLN A 496 0.69 -9.40 -3.87
C GLN A 496 0.15 -10.82 -3.74
N TYR A 497 0.68 -11.61 -2.80
CA TYR A 497 0.19 -12.96 -2.50
C TYR A 497 -1.30 -12.92 -2.15
N LYS A 498 -1.68 -12.04 -1.22
CA LYS A 498 -3.09 -11.88 -0.81
C LYS A 498 -3.96 -11.42 -1.96
N ILE A 499 -3.51 -10.44 -2.75
CA ILE A 499 -4.24 -9.99 -3.95
C ILE A 499 -4.50 -11.17 -4.91
N LYS A 500 -3.50 -12.03 -5.11
CA LYS A 500 -3.57 -13.17 -6.02
C LYS A 500 -4.46 -14.31 -5.50
N HIS A 501 -4.39 -14.63 -4.21
CA HIS A 501 -5.04 -15.83 -3.63
C HIS A 501 -6.36 -15.53 -2.91
N ASN A 502 -6.68 -14.28 -2.57
CA ASN A 502 -7.98 -13.94 -1.98
C ASN A 502 -9.17 -14.16 -2.94
N ALA A 503 -8.93 -14.50 -4.21
CA ALA A 503 -9.95 -15.00 -5.13
C ALA A 503 -10.58 -16.34 -4.66
N GLU A 504 -9.88 -17.13 -3.83
CA GLU A 504 -10.34 -18.45 -3.39
C GLU A 504 -11.20 -18.39 -2.11
N TYR A 505 -11.10 -17.29 -1.33
CA TYR A 505 -11.70 -17.22 0.01
C TYR A 505 -13.08 -16.56 0.08
N ASN A 506 -13.63 -16.07 -1.04
CA ASN A 506 -14.98 -15.47 -1.13
C ASN A 506 -15.29 -14.45 -0.01
N THR A 507 -14.25 -13.84 0.57
CA THR A 507 -14.37 -12.75 1.53
C THR A 507 -14.17 -11.46 0.76
N SER A 508 -15.02 -10.47 1.02
CA SER A 508 -15.01 -9.13 0.45
C SER A 508 -13.70 -8.39 0.76
N SER A 509 -12.64 -8.82 0.08
CA SER A 509 -11.26 -8.41 0.26
C SER A 509 -10.98 -7.17 -0.57
N HIS A 510 -11.62 -6.06 -0.22
CA HIS A 510 -11.22 -4.75 -0.73
C HIS A 510 -9.97 -4.33 0.03
N LEU A 511 -8.90 -3.98 -0.68
CA LEU A 511 -7.88 -3.16 -0.04
C LEU A 511 -8.50 -1.77 0.13
N THR A 512 -9.01 -1.53 1.32
CA THR A 512 -9.46 -0.21 1.71
C THR A 512 -8.56 0.25 2.84
N PHE A 513 -8.37 1.57 2.97
CA PHE A 513 -7.66 2.14 4.10
C PHE A 513 -8.56 2.07 5.34
N TRP A 514 -8.70 0.86 5.90
CA TRP A 514 -9.43 0.61 7.13
C TRP A 514 -8.51 0.85 8.32
N ALA A 515 -8.89 1.81 9.17
CA ALA A 515 -8.47 1.83 10.56
C ALA A 515 -9.16 0.68 11.31
N ARG A 516 -8.75 -0.58 11.11
CA ARG A 516 -9.46 -1.70 11.72
C ARG A 516 -9.07 -1.87 13.19
N TYR A 517 -10.07 -1.75 14.05
CA TYR A 517 -10.03 -2.21 15.45
C TYR A 517 -10.51 -3.66 15.51
N SER A 518 -9.73 -4.59 16.07
CA SER A 518 -10.31 -5.87 16.51
C SER A 518 -10.89 -5.68 17.90
N ILE A 519 -12.19 -5.98 18.04
CA ILE A 519 -12.95 -5.83 19.30
C ILE A 519 -12.61 -6.99 20.26
N TRP A 520 -11.78 -7.95 19.84
CA TRP A 520 -11.53 -9.23 20.52
C TRP A 520 -10.11 -9.40 21.07
N GLY A 521 -9.53 -8.31 21.57
CA GLY A 521 -8.35 -8.36 22.43
C GLY A 521 -7.18 -7.56 21.91
N GLY A 522 -6.81 -6.50 22.64
CA GLY A 522 -5.44 -5.98 22.80
C GLY A 522 -4.61 -5.52 21.59
N TYR A 523 -5.02 -5.78 20.34
CA TYR A 523 -4.23 -5.46 19.16
C TYR A 523 -4.69 -4.14 18.56
N THR A 524 -4.00 -3.09 18.98
CA THR A 524 -4.11 -1.78 18.34
C THR A 524 -2.86 -1.63 17.49
N GLY A 525 -3.09 -1.76 16.19
CA GLY A 525 -2.18 -1.55 15.08
C GLY A 525 -3.06 -1.16 13.91
N VAL A 526 -2.81 -0.03 13.26
CA VAL A 526 -3.49 0.29 12.00
C VAL A 526 -3.05 -0.73 10.96
N CYS A 527 -3.86 -1.76 10.70
CA CYS A 527 -3.57 -2.68 9.61
C CYS A 527 -3.96 -2.04 8.27
N PHE A 528 -3.05 -2.07 7.30
CA PHE A 528 -3.42 -2.06 5.88
C PHE A 528 -4.23 -3.33 5.60
N GLY A 529 -5.54 -3.28 5.87
CA GLY A 529 -6.43 -4.42 5.76
C GLY A 529 -6.90 -4.62 4.32
N ILE A 530 -6.40 -5.67 3.66
CA ILE A 530 -7.22 -6.41 2.72
C ILE A 530 -8.27 -7.13 3.58
N GLY A 531 -9.56 -6.87 3.34
CA GLY A 531 -10.67 -7.36 4.16
C GLY A 531 -10.72 -8.89 4.29
N GLY A 532 -10.11 -9.42 5.35
CA GLY A 532 -10.38 -10.73 5.94
C GLY A 532 -10.34 -10.55 7.46
N GLN A 533 -11.13 -11.31 8.22
CA GLN A 533 -11.12 -11.33 9.69
C GLN A 533 -9.67 -11.33 10.24
N GLY A 534 -9.46 -10.78 11.45
CA GLY A 534 -8.14 -10.57 12.04
C GLY A 534 -7.19 -11.73 11.73
N VAL A 535 -5.93 -11.41 11.44
CA VAL A 535 -4.97 -12.44 11.03
C VAL A 535 -4.70 -13.38 12.20
N ASP A 536 -5.57 -14.37 12.37
CA ASP A 536 -5.17 -15.65 12.88
C ASP A 536 -4.30 -16.27 11.80
N PHE A 537 -3.00 -16.17 12.01
CA PHE A 537 -2.01 -17.01 11.32
C PHE A 537 -2.20 -18.52 11.64
N ALA A 538 -3.29 -18.89 12.35
CA ALA A 538 -3.59 -20.24 12.79
C ALA A 538 -3.79 -21.25 11.64
N GLY A 539 -4.02 -20.79 10.40
CA GLY A 539 -4.26 -21.66 9.24
C GLY A 539 -3.16 -21.68 8.16
N GLU A 540 -2.60 -20.52 7.78
CA GLU A 540 -1.71 -20.37 6.62
C GLU A 540 -0.24 -20.20 7.05
N ARG A 541 0.29 -21.29 7.59
CA ARG A 541 1.63 -21.47 8.18
C ARG A 541 2.75 -21.13 7.19
N VAL A 542 3.69 -20.23 7.52
CA VAL A 542 5.02 -20.05 6.86
C VAL A 542 5.01 -19.72 5.35
N TYR A 543 3.89 -19.86 4.63
CA TYR A 543 3.76 -19.52 3.21
C TYR A 543 3.86 -18.02 2.96
N ALA A 544 3.69 -17.17 3.98
CA ALA A 544 3.98 -15.73 3.90
C ALA A 544 5.47 -15.42 3.66
N LEU A 545 6.40 -16.34 3.98
CA LEU A 545 7.80 -16.27 3.56
C LEU A 545 8.02 -16.77 2.12
N ARG A 546 7.01 -17.41 1.53
CA ARG A 546 6.92 -17.84 0.13
C ARG A 546 5.96 -16.92 -0.62
N GLY A 547 6.29 -15.63 -0.73
CA GLY A 547 5.61 -14.78 -1.70
C GLY A 547 5.67 -15.41 -3.12
N PRO A 548 4.75 -15.04 -4.03
CA PRO A 548 4.71 -15.57 -5.40
C PRO A 548 5.92 -15.14 -6.26
N THR A 549 6.73 -14.22 -5.75
CA THR A 549 8.03 -13.84 -6.30
C THR A 549 9.13 -14.47 -5.45
N GLU A 550 10.14 -15.02 -6.11
CA GLU A 550 11.39 -15.64 -5.64
C GLU A 550 12.18 -14.82 -4.59
N VAL A 551 11.57 -14.49 -3.46
CA VAL A 551 12.31 -14.05 -2.28
C VAL A 551 12.74 -15.35 -1.60
N GLU A 552 13.91 -15.86 -2.00
CA GLU A 552 14.53 -17.00 -1.34
C GLU A 552 14.89 -16.60 0.09
N THR A 553 13.93 -16.74 1.02
CA THR A 553 14.27 -16.80 2.43
C THR A 553 15.28 -17.93 2.60
N PRO A 554 16.44 -17.72 3.25
CA PRO A 554 17.45 -18.76 3.41
C PRO A 554 16.82 -20.06 3.91
N ALA A 555 17.08 -21.16 3.22
CA ALA A 555 16.53 -22.47 3.59
C ALA A 555 16.79 -22.81 5.07
N ALA A 556 17.91 -22.32 5.62
CA ALA A 556 18.24 -22.40 7.05
C ALA A 556 17.22 -21.69 7.95
N TYR A 557 16.86 -20.43 7.64
CA TYR A 557 15.84 -19.70 8.40
C TYR A 557 14.46 -20.33 8.24
N ILE A 558 14.12 -20.83 7.05
CA ILE A 558 12.86 -21.56 6.84
C ILE A 558 12.80 -22.80 7.74
N LYS A 559 13.87 -23.60 7.75
CA LYS A 559 13.96 -24.82 8.57
C LYS A 559 13.85 -24.49 10.06
N GLN A 560 14.55 -23.46 10.52
CA GLN A 560 14.52 -23.02 11.91
C GLN A 560 13.16 -22.43 12.31
N SER A 561 12.54 -21.64 11.42
CA SER A 561 11.18 -21.11 11.61
C SER A 561 10.18 -22.23 11.76
N LYS A 562 10.20 -23.25 10.90
CA LYS A 562 9.33 -24.43 11.04
C LYS A 562 9.53 -25.17 12.36
N ALA A 563 10.76 -25.26 12.85
CA ALA A 563 11.06 -25.90 14.13
C ALA A 563 10.49 -25.10 15.32
N TYR A 564 10.60 -23.77 15.29
CA TYR A 564 10.01 -22.90 16.31
C TYR A 564 8.49 -22.85 16.22
N ASP A 565 7.90 -22.83 15.02
CA ASP A 565 6.46 -22.96 14.84
C ASP A 565 5.94 -24.26 15.45
N ALA A 566 6.57 -25.40 15.14
CA ALA A 566 6.18 -26.68 15.71
C ALA A 566 6.30 -26.73 17.25
N TYR A 567 7.26 -25.99 17.81
CA TYR A 567 7.46 -25.92 19.26
C TYR A 567 6.45 -24.98 19.92
N TYR A 568 6.41 -23.71 19.50
CA TYR A 568 5.62 -22.66 20.15
C TYR A 568 4.13 -22.71 19.80
N LEU A 569 3.76 -23.26 18.64
CA LEU A 569 2.37 -23.38 18.17
C LEU A 569 1.76 -24.76 18.43
N ASN A 570 2.18 -25.45 19.49
CA ASN A 570 1.60 -26.74 19.84
C ASN A 570 0.25 -26.58 20.56
N ASP A 571 -0.85 -26.73 19.83
CA ASP A 571 -2.21 -26.54 20.34
C ASP A 571 -2.60 -27.52 21.47
N LYS A 572 -1.95 -28.69 21.54
CA LYS A 572 -2.25 -29.69 22.59
C LYS A 572 -1.59 -29.34 23.92
N LYS A 573 -0.40 -28.73 23.87
CA LYS A 573 0.43 -28.36 25.04
C LYS A 573 1.30 -27.17 24.67
N PRO A 574 0.75 -25.94 24.63
CA PRO A 574 1.52 -24.79 24.22
C PRO A 574 2.60 -24.51 25.28
N PRO A 575 3.87 -24.33 24.89
CA PRO A 575 4.95 -24.06 25.84
C PRO A 575 4.81 -22.69 26.50
N ILE A 576 4.10 -21.76 25.86
CA ILE A 576 3.75 -20.45 26.40
C ILE A 576 2.35 -20.57 27.03
N LYS A 577 2.21 -20.14 28.29
CA LYS A 577 0.91 -20.14 28.98
C LYS A 577 0.02 -18.99 28.47
N PRO A 578 -1.31 -19.17 28.37
CA PRO A 578 -2.23 -18.07 28.09
C PRO A 578 -1.99 -16.86 29.00
N GLY A 579 -1.92 -15.66 28.43
CA GLY A 579 -1.66 -14.42 29.16
C GLY A 579 -0.20 -14.18 29.56
N ALA A 580 0.73 -15.09 29.27
CA ALA A 580 2.16 -14.85 29.44
C ALA A 580 2.72 -13.97 28.32
N PRO A 581 3.83 -13.23 28.55
CA PRO A 581 4.38 -12.27 27.58
C PRO A 581 4.85 -12.82 26.23
N GLY A 582 4.87 -14.13 26.00
CA GLY A 582 5.30 -14.75 24.74
C GLY A 582 6.80 -14.66 24.43
N VAL A 583 7.18 -14.92 23.18
CA VAL A 583 8.57 -14.96 22.69
C VAL A 583 8.66 -14.25 21.35
N VAL A 584 9.58 -13.28 21.22
CA VAL A 584 9.93 -12.65 19.95
C VAL A 584 11.19 -13.30 19.40
N VAL A 585 11.10 -13.89 18.21
CA VAL A 585 12.24 -14.46 17.49
C VAL A 585 12.58 -13.59 16.28
N GLN A 586 13.82 -13.13 16.18
CA GLN A 586 14.35 -12.41 15.03
C GLN A 586 14.94 -13.39 14.01
N TYR A 587 14.46 -13.37 12.77
CA TYR A 587 15.04 -14.07 11.61
C TYR A 587 15.55 -13.02 10.61
N GLY A 588 16.87 -12.83 10.53
CA GLY A 588 17.44 -11.75 9.73
C GLY A 588 16.93 -10.37 10.18
N ASP A 589 16.19 -9.69 9.32
CA ASP A 589 15.58 -8.37 9.57
C ASP A 589 14.10 -8.45 9.97
N VAL A 590 13.52 -9.64 10.09
CA VAL A 590 12.11 -9.84 10.43
C VAL A 590 11.95 -10.46 11.80
N TYR A 591 10.84 -10.14 12.48
CA TYR A 591 10.55 -10.57 13.84
C TYR A 591 9.23 -11.33 13.87
N VAL A 592 9.23 -12.51 14.50
CA VAL A 592 8.03 -13.31 14.72
C VAL A 592 7.76 -13.34 16.23
N TYR A 593 6.61 -12.83 16.64
CA TYR A 593 6.14 -12.92 18.02
C TYR A 593 5.23 -14.14 18.17
N TYR A 594 5.65 -15.09 18.97
CA TYR A 594 4.88 -16.26 19.37
C TYR A 594 4.23 -16.03 20.73
N PHE A 595 2.95 -16.33 20.87
CA PHE A 595 2.23 -16.21 22.13
C PHE A 595 1.04 -17.18 22.17
N THR A 596 0.46 -17.32 23.36
CA THR A 596 -0.75 -18.12 23.55
C THR A 596 -1.86 -17.22 24.08
N GLY A 597 -2.97 -17.18 23.36
CA GLY A 597 -4.21 -16.53 23.77
C GLY A 597 -5.23 -17.53 24.31
N LEU A 598 -6.43 -17.05 24.59
CA LEU A 598 -7.62 -17.88 24.77
C LEU A 598 -8.53 -17.66 23.55
N ASP A 599 -9.05 -18.74 22.98
CA ASP A 599 -10.08 -18.68 21.95
C ASP A 599 -11.46 -18.29 22.53
N GLU A 600 -12.48 -18.20 21.67
CA GLU A 600 -13.86 -17.88 22.05
C GLU A 600 -14.47 -18.88 23.06
N LYS A 601 -13.87 -20.06 23.21
CA LYS A 601 -14.28 -21.13 24.14
C LYS A 601 -13.38 -21.22 25.37
N ASN A 602 -12.58 -20.19 25.63
CA ASN A 602 -11.57 -20.15 26.71
C ASN A 602 -10.53 -21.28 26.64
N LYS A 603 -10.25 -21.82 25.45
CA LYS A 603 -9.18 -22.80 25.24
C LYS A 603 -7.89 -22.10 24.84
N PRO A 604 -6.72 -22.57 25.31
CA PRO A 604 -5.44 -22.07 24.84
C PRO A 604 -5.35 -22.15 23.32
N ASP A 605 -4.98 -21.04 22.69
CA ASP A 605 -4.83 -20.92 21.24
C ASP A 605 -3.48 -20.29 20.92
N ALA A 606 -2.61 -21.06 20.27
CA ALA A 606 -1.26 -20.63 20.00
C ALA A 606 -1.21 -19.84 18.70
N ARG A 607 -0.65 -18.64 18.76
CA ARG A 607 -0.67 -17.67 17.66
C ARG A 607 0.71 -17.10 17.44
N CYS A 608 0.93 -16.58 16.24
CA CYS A 608 2.10 -15.78 15.96
C CYS A 608 1.75 -14.51 15.19
N PHE A 609 2.60 -13.49 15.31
CA PHE A 609 2.54 -12.27 14.52
C PHE A 609 3.88 -11.96 13.89
N LEU A 610 3.84 -11.51 12.64
CA LEU A 610 5.01 -11.06 11.90
C LEU A 610 5.17 -9.54 12.02
N PHE A 611 6.37 -9.09 12.34
CA PHE A 611 6.74 -7.68 12.38
C PHE A 611 7.98 -7.43 11.53
N PHE A 612 7.99 -6.33 10.80
CA PHE A 612 9.14 -5.86 10.02
C PHE A 612 10.02 -4.89 10.81
N GLU A 613 9.67 -4.61 12.05
CA GLU A 613 10.48 -3.86 12.99
C GLU A 613 10.42 -4.55 14.34
N LYS A 614 11.46 -4.39 15.15
CA LYS A 614 11.53 -5.06 16.45
C LYS A 614 10.37 -4.61 17.33
N PRO A 615 9.40 -5.49 17.66
CA PRO A 615 8.26 -5.08 18.45
C PRO A 615 8.69 -4.91 19.91
N VAL A 616 8.16 -3.88 20.58
CA VAL A 616 8.41 -3.64 22.01
C VAL A 616 7.30 -4.30 22.83
N ILE A 617 7.47 -5.60 23.11
CA ILE A 617 6.49 -6.39 23.86
C ILE A 617 7.00 -6.59 25.28
N LYS A 618 6.32 -5.94 26.25
CA LYS A 618 6.74 -5.94 27.65
C LYS A 618 6.78 -7.38 28.20
N GLY A 619 7.96 -7.80 28.65
CA GLY A 619 8.18 -9.11 29.25
C GLY A 619 8.40 -10.26 28.27
N ALA A 620 8.25 -10.04 26.96
CA ALA A 620 8.49 -11.08 25.96
C ALA A 620 9.98 -11.45 25.93
N LYS A 621 10.28 -12.75 25.84
CA LYS A 621 11.66 -13.20 25.66
C LYS A 621 12.11 -12.86 24.23
N TYR A 622 13.30 -12.29 24.07
CA TYR A 622 13.88 -12.00 22.77
C TYR A 622 14.92 -13.06 22.38
N ILE A 623 14.79 -13.63 21.20
CA ILE A 623 15.70 -14.64 20.64
C ILE A 623 16.15 -14.18 19.26
N VAL A 624 17.45 -14.24 18.99
CA VAL A 624 17.97 -14.06 17.62
C VAL A 624 18.19 -15.44 17.02
N ALA A 625 17.41 -15.75 15.99
CA ALA A 625 17.62 -16.95 15.21
C ALA A 625 18.97 -16.81 14.50
N LYS A 626 19.92 -17.69 14.83
CA LYS A 626 21.18 -17.79 14.09
C LYS A 626 20.94 -18.76 12.94
N PRO A 627 21.17 -18.34 11.67
CA PRO A 627 21.21 -19.30 10.59
C PRO A 627 22.36 -20.29 10.87
N ASP A 628 22.25 -21.48 10.31
CA ASP A 628 23.30 -22.49 10.41
C ASP A 628 24.67 -21.87 10.02
N PRO A 629 25.73 -22.02 10.85
CA PRO A 629 27.04 -21.44 10.59
C PRO A 629 27.66 -21.82 9.23
N SER A 630 27.15 -22.88 8.58
CA SER A 630 27.57 -23.30 7.24
C SER A 630 27.12 -22.36 6.11
N TYR A 631 26.19 -21.44 6.37
CA TYR A 631 25.78 -20.42 5.40
C TYR A 631 26.63 -19.16 5.60
N LYS A 632 27.60 -18.96 4.70
CA LYS A 632 28.52 -17.81 4.69
C LYS A 632 27.86 -16.52 4.21
#